data_AF-A0A545U5W9-F1
#
_entry.id   AF-A0A545U5W9-F1
#
_cell.length_a   1.000
_cell.length_b   1.000
_cell.length_c   1.000
_cell.angle_alpha   90.00
_cell.angle_beta   90.00
_cell.angle_gamma   90.00
#
_symmetry.space_group_name_H-M   'P 1'
#
loop_
_entity.id
_entity.type
_entity.pdbx_description
1 polymer ?
#
loop_
_entity_poly.entity_id
_entity_poly.type
_entity_poly.pdbx_seq_one_letter_code
_entity_poly.pdbx_strand_id
1 'polypeptide(L)'
;MRLSTTQMTSAGVRELLLRQADIQHTQLQLATQKRVLKPSDDPVAATSISFLQTEIAQLEQFNVNGDAAKSNNELEESVLASVTDILFRIRSLTVEMGNGTYGEDEINSVAVEMKERLGELLGLANTKNANGDYLFSGSKVKTQPFARDAAGNYVYNGDQNQRMLRVSSGVVVAVSDPGFDVFVDTKNGNGKFITSANTANTGSGIISPGDYQAPPNFLAEPYTITFGTDINGNTTYTVTGDVSAGTIVPATIWQEGDQISFNGITTQVAGAPVAGDQFHIAPSSSEDLFTTIQTAIDAAESFSQSPANTAKFLSTINSVQETLEGHMQNVDVVRGRVGSRLNAVDSEFNSNLSLLITSKSTLSDVQDLDVVEASTRFSQQLVVLEAAQASFVRVQGLNLFNFL
;
A
#
# COMPACT_ATOMS: atom_id res chain seq x y z
N MET A 1 -86.65 13.28 13.83
CA MET A 1 -86.37 11.86 14.16
C MET A 1 -85.62 11.12 13.04
N ARG A 2 -86.03 11.16 11.75
CA ARG A 2 -85.32 10.48 10.63
C ARG A 2 -83.87 10.96 10.39
N LEU A 3 -83.60 12.26 10.56
CA LEU A 3 -82.24 12.80 10.42
C LEU A 3 -81.28 12.30 11.53
N SER A 4 -81.82 12.06 12.74
CA SER A 4 -81.08 11.56 13.91
C SER A 4 -80.76 10.06 13.80
N THR A 5 -81.69 9.24 13.29
CA THR A 5 -81.44 7.81 13.05
C THR A 5 -80.43 7.56 11.92
N THR A 6 -80.43 8.36 10.86
CA THR A 6 -79.39 8.29 9.81
C THR A 6 -78.03 8.76 10.32
N GLN A 7 -77.99 9.77 11.20
CA GLN A 7 -76.75 10.21 11.84
C GLN A 7 -76.21 9.18 12.84
N MET A 8 -77.07 8.53 13.63
CA MET A 8 -76.66 7.48 14.58
C MET A 8 -76.16 6.21 13.87
N THR A 9 -76.84 5.77 12.82
CA THR A 9 -76.42 4.60 12.04
C THR A 9 -75.12 4.85 11.27
N SER A 10 -74.97 6.02 10.64
CA SER A 10 -73.71 6.40 9.98
C SER A 10 -72.55 6.60 10.97
N ALA A 11 -72.81 7.11 12.18
CA ALA A 11 -71.81 7.16 13.25
C ALA A 11 -71.38 5.76 13.71
N GLY A 12 -72.33 4.82 13.89
CA GLY A 12 -72.03 3.44 14.26
C GLY A 12 -71.24 2.66 13.19
N VAL A 13 -71.59 2.82 11.91
CA VAL A 13 -70.83 2.21 10.80
C VAL A 13 -69.43 2.80 10.71
N ARG A 14 -69.27 4.12 10.89
CA ARG A 14 -67.96 4.76 10.89
C ARG A 14 -67.07 4.22 12.02
N GLU A 15 -67.63 4.05 13.21
CA GLU A 15 -66.91 3.46 14.35
C GLU A 15 -66.49 2.02 14.05
N LEU A 16 -67.36 1.19 13.48
CA LEU A 16 -67.01 -0.18 13.08
C LEU A 16 -65.88 -0.22 12.04
N LEU A 17 -65.92 0.68 11.05
CA LEU A 17 -64.86 0.79 10.04
C LEU A 17 -63.52 1.23 10.64
N LEU A 18 -63.54 2.14 11.63
CA LEU A 18 -62.35 2.55 12.37
C LEU A 18 -61.75 1.37 13.15
N ARG A 19 -62.59 0.61 13.87
CA ARG A 19 -62.13 -0.60 14.61
C ARG A 19 -61.57 -1.68 13.68
N GLN A 20 -62.19 -1.87 12.52
CA GLN A 20 -61.70 -2.80 11.51
C GLN A 20 -60.32 -2.36 10.96
N ALA A 21 -60.12 -1.05 10.77
CA ALA A 21 -58.84 -0.49 10.34
C ALA A 21 -57.75 -0.67 11.42
N ASP A 22 -58.07 -0.46 12.71
CA ASP A 22 -57.16 -0.69 13.83
C ASP A 22 -56.70 -2.15 13.90
N ILE A 23 -57.61 -3.10 13.71
CA ILE A 23 -57.31 -4.54 13.68
C ILE A 23 -56.40 -4.88 12.50
N GLN A 24 -56.70 -4.37 11.31
CA GLN A 24 -55.86 -4.57 10.12
C GLN A 24 -54.46 -3.98 10.31
N HIS A 25 -54.35 -2.83 10.96
CA HIS A 25 -53.06 -2.22 11.29
C HIS A 25 -52.25 -3.10 12.25
N THR A 26 -52.82 -3.50 13.39
CA THR A 26 -52.13 -4.41 14.34
C THR A 26 -51.81 -5.76 13.69
N GLN A 27 -52.66 -6.27 12.81
CA GLN A 27 -52.39 -7.50 12.05
C GLN A 27 -51.16 -7.35 11.15
N LEU A 28 -51.03 -6.22 10.44
CA LEU A 28 -49.86 -5.91 9.62
C LEU A 28 -48.60 -5.73 10.48
N GLN A 29 -48.72 -5.10 11.66
CA GLN A 29 -47.62 -5.00 12.62
C GLN A 29 -47.16 -6.39 13.05
N LEU A 30 -48.07 -7.28 13.46
CA LEU A 30 -47.75 -8.65 13.85
C LEU A 30 -47.13 -9.47 12.70
N ALA A 31 -47.62 -9.29 11.48
CA ALA A 31 -47.12 -9.99 10.30
C ALA A 31 -45.70 -9.55 9.89
N THR A 32 -45.40 -8.24 10.02
CA THR A 32 -44.09 -7.67 9.66
C THR A 32 -43.12 -7.58 10.83
N GLN A 33 -43.61 -7.79 12.06
CA GLN A 33 -42.92 -7.57 13.34
C GLN A 33 -42.39 -6.15 13.52
N LYS A 34 -42.97 -5.17 12.81
CA LYS A 34 -42.59 -3.77 12.87
C LYS A 34 -43.66 -2.95 13.57
N ARG A 35 -43.23 -2.12 14.53
CA ARG A 35 -44.08 -1.14 15.21
C ARG A 35 -44.49 -0.01 14.26
N VAL A 36 -43.53 0.51 13.48
CA VAL A 36 -43.76 1.62 12.54
C VAL A 36 -43.86 1.06 11.13
N LEU A 37 -45.07 1.07 10.55
CA LEU A 37 -45.32 0.57 9.19
C LEU A 37 -45.26 1.69 8.17
N LYS A 38 -45.79 2.86 8.53
CA LYS A 38 -45.88 4.04 7.67
C LYS A 38 -45.34 5.25 8.42
N PRO A 39 -44.77 6.26 7.74
CA PRO A 39 -44.34 7.50 8.38
C PRO A 39 -45.45 8.25 9.11
N SER A 40 -46.71 8.03 8.72
CA SER A 40 -47.89 8.59 9.40
C SER A 40 -48.14 8.00 10.79
N ASP A 41 -47.62 6.80 11.08
CA ASP A 41 -47.87 6.11 12.36
C ASP A 41 -47.06 6.74 13.50
N ASP A 42 -45.83 7.16 13.20
CA ASP A 42 -44.92 7.83 14.13
C ASP A 42 -43.87 8.61 13.30
N PRO A 43 -44.08 9.90 13.00
CA PRO A 43 -43.19 10.67 12.12
C PRO A 43 -41.80 10.89 12.75
N VAL A 44 -41.70 10.90 14.08
CA VAL A 44 -40.42 11.04 14.79
C VAL A 44 -39.62 9.76 14.64
N ALA A 45 -40.22 8.60 14.95
CA ALA A 45 -39.55 7.31 14.79
C ALA A 45 -39.23 7.02 13.32
N ALA A 46 -40.10 7.37 12.38
CA ALA A 46 -39.84 7.19 10.95
C ALA A 46 -38.60 7.97 10.47
N THR A 47 -38.39 9.18 11.00
CA THR A 47 -37.19 9.98 10.71
C THR A 47 -35.93 9.32 11.28
N SER A 48 -35.98 8.88 12.55
CA SER A 48 -34.86 8.18 13.18
C SER A 48 -34.52 6.86 12.48
N ILE A 49 -35.52 6.07 12.09
CA ILE A 49 -35.36 4.84 11.31
C ILE A 49 -34.63 5.13 9.99
N SER A 50 -35.05 6.17 9.25
CA SER A 50 -34.42 6.54 7.99
C SER A 50 -32.96 6.97 8.16
N PHE A 51 -32.66 7.71 9.24
CA PHE A 51 -31.30 8.12 9.57
C PHE A 51 -30.42 6.91 9.88
N LEU A 52 -30.87 6.04 10.79
CA LEU A 52 -30.14 4.83 11.20
C LEU A 52 -29.92 3.86 10.03
N GLN A 53 -30.90 3.69 9.15
CA GLN A 53 -30.74 2.86 7.95
C GLN A 53 -29.66 3.41 7.00
N THR A 54 -29.61 4.73 6.85
CA THR A 54 -28.57 5.39 6.03
C THR A 54 -27.19 5.22 6.66
N GLU A 55 -27.09 5.39 7.98
CA GLU A 55 -25.84 5.19 8.75
C GLU A 55 -25.37 3.74 8.66
N ILE A 56 -26.26 2.76 8.87
CA ILE A 56 -25.97 1.33 8.73
C ILE A 56 -25.44 1.02 7.33
N ALA A 57 -26.09 1.51 6.27
CA ALA A 57 -25.65 1.27 4.89
C ALA A 57 -24.26 1.87 4.61
N GLN A 58 -23.95 3.05 5.17
CA GLN A 58 -22.62 3.65 5.05
C GLN A 58 -21.56 2.82 5.79
N LEU A 59 -21.85 2.35 7.00
CA LEU A 59 -20.93 1.51 7.79
C LEU A 59 -20.67 0.16 7.13
N GLU A 60 -21.70 -0.46 6.54
CA GLU A 60 -21.54 -1.70 5.77
C GLU A 60 -20.63 -1.47 4.55
N GLN A 61 -20.80 -0.36 3.83
CA GLN A 61 -19.91 0.00 2.72
C GLN A 61 -18.47 0.26 3.19
N PHE A 62 -18.28 0.91 4.35
CA PHE A 62 -16.96 1.13 4.94
C PHE A 62 -16.28 -0.18 5.32
N ASN A 63 -17.01 -1.14 5.88
CA ASN A 63 -16.47 -2.47 6.18
C ASN A 63 -16.04 -3.21 4.92
N VAL A 64 -16.87 -3.20 3.86
CA VAL A 64 -16.50 -3.79 2.56
C VAL A 64 -15.25 -3.15 1.97
N ASN A 65 -15.12 -1.83 2.08
CA ASN A 65 -13.92 -1.11 1.65
C ASN A 65 -12.70 -1.46 2.52
N GLY A 66 -12.91 -1.60 3.84
CA GLY A 66 -11.89 -2.01 4.80
C GLY A 66 -11.36 -3.40 4.51
N ASP A 67 -12.23 -4.38 4.28
CA ASP A 67 -11.85 -5.74 3.89
C ASP A 67 -11.05 -5.74 2.59
N ALA A 68 -11.50 -5.00 1.57
CA ALA A 68 -10.78 -4.90 0.31
C ALA A 68 -9.41 -4.23 0.45
N ALA A 69 -9.29 -3.19 1.29
CA ALA A 69 -8.02 -2.55 1.58
C ALA A 69 -7.09 -3.50 2.35
N LYS A 70 -7.61 -4.20 3.36
CA LYS A 70 -6.87 -5.17 4.16
C LYS A 70 -6.32 -6.30 3.30
N SER A 71 -7.16 -6.97 2.50
CA SER A 71 -6.72 -8.09 1.67
C SER A 71 -5.65 -7.70 0.65
N ASN A 72 -5.70 -6.50 0.06
CA ASN A 72 -4.65 -6.05 -0.86
C ASN A 72 -3.35 -5.69 -0.12
N ASN A 73 -3.43 -5.00 1.03
CA ASN A 73 -2.23 -4.67 1.82
C ASN A 73 -1.59 -5.92 2.45
N GLU A 74 -2.38 -6.94 2.83
CA GLU A 74 -1.85 -8.23 3.31
C GLU A 74 -1.13 -8.99 2.20
N LEU A 75 -1.70 -9.01 0.98
CA LEU A 75 -1.04 -9.58 -0.19
C LEU A 75 0.26 -8.83 -0.50
N GLU A 76 0.23 -7.50 -0.44
CA GLU A 76 1.42 -6.67 -0.64
C GLU A 76 2.50 -6.94 0.39
N GLU A 77 2.17 -6.98 1.68
CA GLU A 77 3.13 -7.32 2.74
C GLU A 77 3.74 -8.71 2.53
N SER A 78 2.92 -9.70 2.15
CA SER A 78 3.41 -11.05 1.85
C SER A 78 4.37 -11.06 0.67
N VAL A 79 4.09 -10.31 -0.39
CA VAL A 79 4.95 -10.22 -1.57
C VAL A 79 6.24 -9.48 -1.24
N LEU A 80 6.16 -8.38 -0.50
CA LEU A 80 7.33 -7.62 -0.07
C LEU A 80 8.22 -8.42 0.89
N ALA A 81 7.64 -9.27 1.75
CA ALA A 81 8.42 -10.19 2.57
C ALA A 81 9.22 -11.18 1.71
N SER A 82 8.60 -11.76 0.67
CA SER A 82 9.33 -12.62 -0.29
C SER A 82 10.39 -11.86 -1.08
N VAL A 83 10.14 -10.60 -1.45
CA VAL A 83 11.15 -9.71 -2.05
C VAL A 83 12.33 -9.53 -1.10
N THR A 84 12.10 -9.22 0.18
CA THR A 84 13.15 -9.08 1.19
C THR A 84 14.00 -10.35 1.31
N ASP A 85 13.39 -11.54 1.33
CA ASP A 85 14.12 -12.81 1.40
C ASP A 85 15.04 -13.03 0.19
N ILE A 86 14.54 -12.72 -1.01
CA ILE A 86 15.36 -12.81 -2.23
C ILE A 86 16.49 -11.78 -2.22
N LEU A 87 16.23 -10.56 -1.76
CA LEU A 87 17.25 -9.53 -1.63
C LEU A 87 18.35 -9.94 -0.64
N PHE A 88 18.02 -10.60 0.47
CA PHE A 88 19.02 -11.18 1.36
C PHE A 88 19.89 -12.22 0.65
N ARG A 89 19.29 -13.11 -0.15
CA ARG A 89 20.08 -14.08 -0.94
C ARG A 89 20.96 -13.39 -1.97
N ILE A 90 20.45 -12.39 -2.70
CA ILE A 90 21.23 -11.61 -3.67
C ILE A 90 22.38 -10.88 -2.99
N ARG A 91 22.16 -10.30 -1.81
CA ARG A 91 23.23 -9.70 -1.00
C ARG A 91 24.29 -10.74 -0.64
N SER A 92 23.90 -11.93 -0.19
CA SER A 92 24.86 -13.01 0.07
C SER A 92 25.66 -13.38 -1.17
N LEU A 93 25.01 -13.56 -2.31
CA LEU A 93 25.68 -13.86 -3.60
C LEU A 93 26.64 -12.74 -4.00
N THR A 94 26.28 -11.47 -3.76
CA THR A 94 27.13 -10.31 -4.06
C THR A 94 28.35 -10.25 -3.13
N VAL A 95 28.22 -10.69 -1.87
CA VAL A 95 29.34 -10.85 -0.95
C VAL A 95 30.23 -12.03 -1.34
N GLU A 96 29.65 -13.15 -1.78
CA GLU A 96 30.38 -14.31 -2.34
C GLU A 96 31.21 -13.88 -3.56
N MET A 97 30.62 -13.11 -4.49
CA MET A 97 31.34 -12.50 -5.63
C MET A 97 32.47 -11.57 -5.18
N GLY A 98 32.27 -10.80 -4.11
CA GLY A 98 33.31 -9.92 -3.54
C GLY A 98 34.50 -10.65 -2.93
N ASN A 99 34.47 -11.99 -2.84
CA ASN A 99 35.57 -12.76 -2.30
C ASN A 99 36.71 -12.88 -3.33
N GLY A 100 37.84 -12.24 -3.03
CA GLY A 100 39.02 -12.21 -3.91
C GLY A 100 39.70 -13.55 -4.17
N THR A 101 39.24 -14.66 -3.58
CA THR A 101 39.75 -16.01 -3.85
C THR A 101 38.99 -16.76 -4.96
N TYR A 102 37.85 -16.25 -5.42
CA TYR A 102 37.04 -16.93 -6.44
C TYR A 102 37.66 -16.80 -7.83
N GLY A 103 37.61 -17.88 -8.60
CA GLY A 103 37.98 -17.91 -10.01
C GLY A 103 36.81 -17.58 -10.92
N GLU A 104 37.05 -17.65 -12.22
CA GLU A 104 36.04 -17.36 -13.26
C GLU A 104 34.85 -18.33 -13.19
N ASP A 105 35.12 -19.62 -13.02
CA ASP A 105 34.07 -20.65 -12.95
C ASP A 105 33.17 -20.49 -11.71
N GLU A 106 33.75 -20.14 -10.56
CA GLU A 106 32.98 -19.87 -9.34
C GLU A 106 32.10 -18.62 -9.51
N ILE A 107 32.66 -17.50 -9.99
CA ILE A 107 31.89 -16.27 -10.19
C ILE A 107 30.76 -16.46 -11.21
N ASN A 108 31.00 -17.18 -12.29
CA ASN A 108 29.97 -17.50 -13.28
C ASN A 108 28.86 -18.38 -12.68
N SER A 109 29.21 -19.34 -11.82
CA SER A 109 28.22 -20.16 -11.11
C SER A 109 27.32 -19.31 -10.19
N VAL A 110 27.89 -18.33 -9.49
CA VAL A 110 27.14 -17.38 -8.65
C VAL A 110 26.26 -16.47 -9.51
N ALA A 111 26.73 -16.04 -10.69
CA ALA A 111 25.96 -15.25 -11.64
C ALA A 111 24.71 -15.99 -12.15
N VAL A 112 24.83 -17.29 -12.45
CA VAL A 112 23.70 -18.14 -12.84
C VAL A 112 22.64 -18.17 -11.74
N GLU A 113 23.02 -18.36 -10.48
CA GLU A 113 22.05 -18.31 -9.38
C GLU A 113 21.41 -16.92 -9.24
N MET A 114 22.22 -15.85 -9.30
CA MET A 114 21.72 -14.47 -9.20
C MET A 114 20.70 -14.15 -10.30
N LYS A 115 20.89 -14.69 -11.51
CA LYS A 115 19.96 -14.55 -12.63
C LYS A 115 18.61 -15.22 -12.38
N GLU A 116 18.60 -16.40 -11.74
CA GLU A 116 17.36 -17.06 -11.32
C GLU A 116 16.62 -16.22 -10.26
N ARG A 117 17.34 -15.68 -9.28
CA ARG A 117 16.78 -14.78 -8.26
C ARG A 117 16.22 -13.49 -8.85
N LEU A 118 16.89 -12.92 -9.86
CA LEU A 118 16.39 -11.76 -10.60
C LEU A 118 15.10 -12.09 -11.36
N GLY A 119 15.00 -13.28 -11.96
CA GLY A 119 13.78 -13.76 -12.58
C GLY A 119 12.62 -13.90 -11.58
N GLU A 120 12.91 -14.43 -10.39
CA GLU A 120 11.95 -14.55 -9.29
C GLU A 120 11.43 -13.18 -8.82
N LEU A 121 12.34 -12.20 -8.61
CA LEU A 121 11.98 -10.83 -8.25
C LEU A 121 11.09 -10.15 -9.30
N LEU A 122 11.38 -10.34 -10.58
CA LEU A 122 10.54 -9.82 -11.66
C LEU A 122 9.14 -10.45 -11.66
N GLY A 123 9.05 -11.73 -11.29
CA GLY A 123 7.78 -12.41 -11.07
C GLY A 123 6.98 -11.75 -9.95
N LEU A 124 7.61 -11.52 -8.80
CA LEU A 124 7.01 -10.86 -7.64
C LEU A 124 6.58 -9.42 -7.95
N ALA A 125 7.42 -8.64 -8.62
CA ALA A 125 7.12 -7.27 -9.02
C ALA A 125 5.95 -7.18 -10.02
N ASN A 126 5.62 -8.29 -10.69
CA ASN A 126 4.49 -8.43 -11.60
C ASN A 126 3.33 -9.26 -11.00
N THR A 127 3.27 -9.40 -9.67
CA THR A 127 2.20 -10.13 -8.98
C THR A 127 0.82 -9.58 -9.29
N LYS A 128 -0.16 -10.48 -9.43
CA LYS A 128 -1.57 -10.17 -9.60
C LYS A 128 -2.37 -10.53 -8.36
N ASN A 129 -3.37 -9.73 -8.04
CA ASN A 129 -4.36 -10.06 -7.03
C ASN A 129 -5.43 -11.03 -7.56
N ALA A 130 -6.39 -11.41 -6.71
CA ALA A 130 -7.48 -12.32 -7.04
C ALA A 130 -8.37 -11.86 -8.22
N ASN A 131 -8.41 -10.56 -8.50
CA ASN A 131 -9.18 -9.98 -9.62
C ASN A 131 -8.37 -9.94 -10.93
N GLY A 132 -7.14 -10.46 -10.92
CA GLY A 132 -6.21 -10.39 -12.04
C GLY A 132 -5.67 -8.98 -12.30
N ASP A 133 -5.71 -8.09 -11.30
CA ASP A 133 -5.09 -6.77 -11.34
C ASP A 133 -3.65 -6.85 -10.85
N TYR A 134 -2.73 -6.16 -11.52
CA TYR A 134 -1.33 -6.05 -11.09
C TYR A 134 -1.21 -5.17 -9.85
N LEU A 135 -0.59 -5.72 -8.81
CA LEU A 135 -0.48 -5.09 -7.50
C LEU A 135 0.31 -3.78 -7.55
N PHE A 136 1.46 -3.79 -8.25
CA PHE A 136 2.42 -2.69 -8.30
C PHE A 136 2.26 -1.77 -9.53
N SER A 137 1.10 -1.77 -10.18
CA SER A 137 0.87 -1.00 -11.42
C SER A 137 0.28 0.41 -11.21
N GLY A 138 0.07 0.82 -9.95
CA GLY A 138 -0.60 2.07 -9.62
C GLY A 138 -2.08 2.05 -10.01
N SER A 139 -2.56 3.08 -10.70
CA SER A 139 -3.94 3.12 -11.19
C SER A 139 -4.17 2.27 -12.45
N LYS A 140 -3.10 1.91 -13.19
CA LYS A 140 -3.15 1.11 -14.42
C LYS A 140 -3.21 -0.40 -14.13
N VAL A 141 -4.20 -0.83 -13.37
CA VAL A 141 -4.35 -2.20 -12.84
C VAL A 141 -4.23 -3.35 -13.84
N LYS A 142 -4.49 -3.12 -15.14
CA LYS A 142 -4.37 -4.15 -16.20
C LYS A 142 -3.05 -4.08 -17.00
N THR A 143 -2.17 -3.14 -16.69
CA THR A 143 -0.88 -2.97 -17.36
C THR A 143 0.19 -3.68 -16.56
N GLN A 144 0.99 -4.53 -17.23
CA GLN A 144 2.13 -5.18 -16.60
C GLN A 144 3.14 -4.12 -16.12
N PRO A 145 3.45 -4.04 -14.82
CA PRO A 145 4.26 -2.96 -14.28
C PRO A 145 5.72 -3.02 -14.76
N PHE A 146 6.36 -4.19 -14.75
CA PHE A 146 7.77 -4.32 -15.13
C PHE A 146 7.94 -5.21 -16.35
N ALA A 147 8.63 -4.68 -17.35
CA ALA A 147 9.01 -5.40 -18.58
C ALA A 147 10.43 -5.01 -19.01
N ARG A 148 11.00 -5.77 -19.96
CA ARG A 148 12.22 -5.37 -20.66
C ARG A 148 11.87 -4.68 -21.97
N ASP A 149 12.55 -3.58 -22.27
CA ASP A 149 12.44 -2.92 -23.57
C ASP A 149 13.23 -3.68 -24.65
N ALA A 150 13.20 -3.18 -25.90
CA ALA A 150 13.92 -3.79 -27.01
C ALA A 150 15.46 -3.72 -26.87
N ALA A 151 15.97 -2.81 -26.04
CA ALA A 151 17.39 -2.67 -25.71
C ALA A 151 17.80 -3.56 -24.53
N GLY A 152 16.84 -4.23 -23.87
CA GLY A 152 17.07 -5.12 -22.74
C GLY A 152 16.99 -4.45 -21.37
N ASN A 153 16.70 -3.14 -21.31
CA ASN A 153 16.58 -2.38 -20.08
C ASN A 153 15.24 -2.65 -19.39
N TYR A 154 15.25 -2.57 -18.06
CA TYR A 154 14.04 -2.66 -17.27
C TYR A 154 13.25 -1.35 -17.32
N VAL A 155 11.95 -1.46 -17.62
CA VAL A 155 11.05 -0.31 -17.72
C VAL A 155 9.82 -0.51 -16.85
N TYR A 156 9.43 0.57 -16.17
CA TYR A 156 8.18 0.63 -15.43
C TYR A 156 7.06 1.22 -16.29
N ASN A 157 6.02 0.44 -16.57
CA ASN A 157 4.89 0.81 -17.43
C ASN A 157 3.63 1.24 -16.64
N GLY A 158 3.69 1.21 -15.31
CA GLY A 158 2.60 1.64 -14.44
C GLY A 158 2.47 3.16 -14.35
N ASP A 159 1.88 3.64 -13.26
CA ASP A 159 1.92 5.03 -12.85
C ASP A 159 2.19 5.14 -11.34
N GLN A 160 2.49 6.34 -10.86
CA GLN A 160 2.80 6.60 -9.45
C GLN A 160 1.54 6.87 -8.60
N ASN A 161 0.34 6.63 -9.13
CA ASN A 161 -0.88 6.96 -8.41
C ASN A 161 -1.27 5.84 -7.45
N GLN A 162 -1.43 6.20 -6.18
CA GLN A 162 -2.01 5.32 -5.18
C GLN A 162 -3.53 5.32 -5.25
N ARG A 163 -4.11 4.12 -5.22
CA ARG A 163 -5.56 3.96 -5.13
C ARG A 163 -5.97 4.08 -3.67
N MET A 164 -6.90 4.99 -3.39
CA MET A 164 -7.40 5.25 -2.04
C MET A 164 -8.81 4.68 -1.87
N LEU A 165 -9.06 4.00 -0.75
CA LEU A 165 -10.40 3.58 -0.33
C LEU A 165 -10.78 4.28 0.97
N ARG A 166 -12.04 4.71 1.05
CA ARG A 166 -12.61 5.29 2.25
C ARG A 166 -13.07 4.17 3.17
N VAL A 167 -12.45 4.06 4.35
CA VAL A 167 -12.74 3.02 5.35
C VAL A 167 -13.51 3.56 6.55
N SER A 168 -13.68 4.88 6.66
CA SER A 168 -14.63 5.50 7.58
C SER A 168 -15.02 6.91 7.10
N SER A 169 -15.89 7.61 7.84
CA SER A 169 -16.31 8.97 7.48
C SER A 169 -15.12 9.93 7.32
N GLY A 170 -14.06 9.75 8.13
CA GLY A 170 -12.86 10.60 8.14
C GLY A 170 -11.60 9.96 7.56
N VAL A 171 -11.54 8.63 7.43
CA VAL A 171 -10.29 7.93 7.10
C VAL A 171 -10.32 7.35 5.68
N VAL A 172 -9.25 7.63 4.94
CA VAL A 172 -8.94 7.04 3.64
C VAL A 172 -7.60 6.32 3.72
N VAL A 173 -7.52 5.13 3.14
CA VAL A 173 -6.33 4.28 3.17
C VAL A 173 -5.94 3.87 1.75
N ALA A 174 -4.65 3.86 1.46
CA ALA A 174 -4.13 3.34 0.20
C ALA A 174 -4.27 1.82 0.14
N VAL A 175 -4.69 1.27 -1.00
CA VAL A 175 -4.86 -0.18 -1.18
C VAL A 175 -3.61 -0.89 -1.69
N SER A 176 -2.66 -0.16 -2.27
CA SER A 176 -1.36 -0.66 -2.69
C SER A 176 -0.36 0.48 -2.92
N ASP A 177 0.93 0.15 -3.00
CA ASP A 177 1.97 1.06 -3.48
C ASP A 177 2.28 0.83 -4.98
N PRO A 178 2.62 1.90 -5.72
CA PRO A 178 3.08 1.76 -7.10
C PRO A 178 4.49 1.16 -7.09
N GLY A 179 4.78 0.28 -8.05
CA GLY A 179 6.09 -0.36 -8.19
C GLY A 179 7.23 0.63 -8.40
N PHE A 180 6.94 1.84 -8.88
CA PHE A 180 7.93 2.91 -8.94
C PHE A 180 8.52 3.22 -7.55
N ASP A 181 7.66 3.41 -6.55
CA ASP A 181 8.08 3.74 -5.19
C ASP A 181 8.83 2.57 -4.54
N VAL A 182 8.50 1.33 -4.92
CA VAL A 182 9.07 0.12 -4.31
C VAL A 182 10.42 -0.27 -4.93
N PHE A 183 10.51 -0.23 -6.27
CA PHE A 183 11.63 -0.85 -7.01
C PHE A 183 12.45 0.13 -7.86
N VAL A 184 12.03 1.40 -7.99
CA VAL A 184 12.65 2.37 -8.91
C VAL A 184 13.16 3.63 -8.20
N ASP A 185 12.42 4.15 -7.21
CA ASP A 185 12.76 5.42 -6.54
C ASP A 185 13.86 5.27 -5.48
N THR A 186 14.95 4.61 -5.83
CA THR A 186 16.14 4.48 -4.98
C THR A 186 17.32 5.14 -5.66
N LYS A 187 18.12 5.87 -4.87
CA LYS A 187 19.35 6.50 -5.35
C LYS A 187 20.47 5.48 -5.36
N ASN A 188 21.24 5.44 -6.44
CA ASN A 188 22.42 4.59 -6.52
C ASN A 188 23.60 5.10 -5.67
N GLY A 189 24.59 4.24 -5.46
CA GLY A 189 25.70 4.50 -4.55
C GLY A 189 25.22 4.74 -3.12
N ASN A 190 25.92 5.58 -2.36
CA ASN A 190 25.58 5.89 -0.95
C ASN A 190 24.40 6.87 -0.80
N GLY A 191 23.58 7.01 -1.84
CA GLY A 191 22.45 7.94 -1.92
C GLY A 191 22.81 9.41 -2.21
N LYS A 192 24.11 9.76 -2.23
CA LYS A 192 24.59 11.10 -2.64
C LYS A 192 25.52 11.06 -3.84
N PHE A 193 26.41 10.08 -3.87
CA PHE A 193 27.26 9.82 -5.02
C PHE A 193 27.50 8.32 -5.20
N ILE A 194 27.96 7.97 -6.39
CA ILE A 194 28.40 6.64 -6.77
C ILE A 194 29.86 6.69 -7.24
N THR A 195 30.63 5.68 -6.87
CA THR A 195 32.04 5.53 -7.27
C THR A 195 32.18 4.44 -8.32
N SER A 196 33.03 4.64 -9.32
CA SER A 196 33.32 3.64 -10.33
C SER A 196 34.78 3.68 -10.77
N ALA A 197 35.28 2.55 -11.25
CA ALA A 197 36.60 2.45 -11.87
C ALA A 197 36.50 2.62 -13.40
N ASN A 198 37.44 3.33 -14.00
CA ASN A 198 37.49 3.47 -15.45
C ASN A 198 37.83 2.12 -16.11
N THR A 199 37.15 1.81 -17.22
CA THR A 199 37.37 0.58 -17.98
C THR A 199 38.78 0.48 -18.57
N ALA A 200 39.48 1.61 -18.73
CA ALA A 200 40.86 1.68 -19.21
C ALA A 200 41.92 1.40 -18.13
N ASN A 201 41.55 1.26 -16.85
CA ASN A 201 42.52 1.04 -15.77
C ASN A 201 43.32 -0.25 -15.98
N THR A 202 44.60 -0.19 -15.61
CA THR A 202 45.54 -1.32 -15.77
C THR A 202 46.16 -1.76 -14.44
N GLY A 203 46.10 -0.93 -13.40
CA GLY A 203 46.48 -1.29 -12.04
C GLY A 203 45.39 -2.07 -11.29
N SER A 204 45.70 -2.46 -10.06
CA SER A 204 44.80 -3.22 -9.18
C SER A 204 44.09 -2.34 -8.15
N GLY A 205 43.90 -1.06 -8.46
CA GLY A 205 43.22 -0.11 -7.57
C GLY A 205 41.72 -0.41 -7.45
N ILE A 206 41.22 -0.52 -6.22
CA ILE A 206 39.80 -0.75 -5.89
C ILE A 206 39.28 0.46 -5.14
N ILE A 207 38.26 1.14 -5.68
CA ILE A 207 37.64 2.29 -5.01
C ILE A 207 36.54 1.82 -4.05
N SER A 208 36.47 2.44 -2.87
CA SER A 208 35.38 2.24 -1.92
C SER A 208 34.20 3.20 -2.22
N PRO A 209 32.95 2.79 -1.91
CA PRO A 209 31.76 3.64 -2.08
C PRO A 209 31.84 5.00 -1.37
N GLY A 210 32.66 5.08 -0.33
CA GLY A 210 32.97 6.32 0.39
C GLY A 210 31.82 6.87 1.23
N ASP A 211 32.14 7.86 2.04
CA ASP A 211 31.23 8.58 2.92
C ASP A 211 31.13 10.06 2.51
N TYR A 212 30.08 10.73 2.97
CA TYR A 212 29.92 12.17 2.83
C TYR A 212 29.68 12.87 4.18
N GLN A 213 30.12 14.12 4.26
CA GLN A 213 29.77 15.05 5.32
C GLN A 213 28.62 15.95 4.86
N ALA A 214 27.64 16.19 5.73
CA ALA A 214 26.47 17.00 5.40
C ALA A 214 26.84 18.44 4.95
N PRO A 215 25.96 19.13 4.20
CA PRO A 215 26.16 20.54 3.81
C PRO A 215 26.52 21.45 4.99
N PRO A 216 27.35 22.50 4.78
CA PRO A 216 27.71 23.11 3.50
C PRO A 216 28.93 22.49 2.80
N ASN A 217 29.54 21.44 3.37
CA ASN A 217 30.82 20.94 2.88
C ASN A 217 30.71 20.08 1.62
N PHE A 218 29.58 19.39 1.42
CA PHE A 218 29.34 18.55 0.26
C PHE A 218 28.98 19.37 -0.99
N LEU A 219 29.78 19.22 -2.04
CA LEU A 219 29.51 19.80 -3.36
C LEU A 219 29.21 18.68 -4.38
N ALA A 220 27.97 18.65 -4.87
CA ALA A 220 27.52 17.67 -5.85
C ALA A 220 27.95 18.06 -7.27
N GLU A 221 29.10 17.56 -7.70
CA GLU A 221 29.56 17.56 -9.09
C GLU A 221 30.28 16.24 -9.41
N PRO A 222 30.46 15.88 -10.68
CA PRO A 222 31.31 14.77 -11.05
C PRO A 222 32.79 15.09 -10.77
N TYR A 223 33.49 14.14 -10.18
CA TYR A 223 34.92 14.21 -9.91
C TYR A 223 35.65 13.03 -10.55
N THR A 224 36.88 13.29 -10.98
CA THR A 224 37.81 12.26 -11.45
C THR A 224 39.07 12.27 -10.59
N ILE A 225 39.35 11.13 -9.98
CA ILE A 225 40.60 10.83 -9.27
C ILE A 225 41.55 10.18 -10.29
N THR A 226 42.66 10.84 -10.60
CA THR A 226 43.67 10.31 -11.53
C THR A 226 44.94 9.98 -10.77
N PHE A 227 45.42 8.75 -10.93
CA PHE A 227 46.70 8.30 -10.38
C PHE A 227 47.85 8.59 -11.34
N GLY A 228 48.99 8.96 -10.78
CA GLY A 228 50.21 9.27 -11.51
C GLY A 228 51.46 8.87 -10.73
N THR A 229 52.62 9.20 -11.27
CA THR A 229 53.91 8.96 -10.60
C THR A 229 54.71 10.25 -10.59
N ASP A 230 55.29 10.59 -9.44
CA ASP A 230 56.18 11.75 -9.33
C ASP A 230 57.56 11.47 -9.96
N ILE A 231 58.43 12.49 -9.99
CA ILE A 231 59.80 12.36 -10.51
C ILE A 231 60.67 11.36 -9.71
N ASN A 232 60.26 11.02 -8.48
CA ASN A 232 60.97 10.12 -7.58
C ASN A 232 60.43 8.68 -7.65
N GLY A 233 59.40 8.41 -8.47
CA GLY A 233 58.78 7.09 -8.57
C GLY A 233 57.66 6.82 -7.56
N ASN A 234 57.25 7.81 -6.74
CA ASN A 234 56.15 7.65 -5.80
C ASN A 234 54.81 7.76 -6.52
N THR A 235 53.85 6.91 -6.14
CA THR A 235 52.47 7.03 -6.59
C THR A 235 51.85 8.31 -6.03
N THR A 236 51.19 9.07 -6.91
CA THR A 236 50.46 10.30 -6.55
C THR A 236 49.03 10.21 -7.04
N TYR A 237 48.15 10.97 -6.42
CA TYR A 237 46.79 11.16 -6.90
C TYR A 237 46.49 12.65 -7.12
N THR A 238 45.60 12.92 -8.06
CA THR A 238 45.04 14.24 -8.33
C THR A 238 43.53 14.12 -8.37
N VAL A 239 42.82 15.11 -7.83
CA VAL A 239 41.36 15.17 -7.91
C VAL A 239 40.97 16.40 -8.71
N THR A 240 40.18 16.17 -9.75
CA THR A 240 39.63 17.21 -10.63
C THR A 240 38.11 17.18 -10.58
N GLY A 241 37.48 18.35 -10.56
CA GLY A 241 36.04 18.49 -10.73
C GLY A 241 35.71 18.76 -12.19
N ASP A 242 34.84 17.95 -12.80
CA ASP A 242 34.53 18.05 -14.23
C ASP A 242 33.76 19.33 -14.58
N VAL A 243 32.92 19.81 -13.66
CA VAL A 243 32.10 21.02 -13.87
C VAL A 243 32.87 22.28 -13.51
N SER A 244 33.62 22.25 -12.41
CA SER A 244 34.49 23.35 -12.00
C SER A 244 35.73 23.53 -12.89
N ALA A 245 36.06 22.54 -13.73
CA ALA A 245 37.28 22.44 -14.55
C ALA A 245 38.57 22.77 -13.77
N GLY A 246 38.54 22.53 -12.46
CA GLY A 246 39.56 22.94 -11.51
C GLY A 246 40.18 21.74 -10.82
N THR A 247 41.49 21.82 -10.57
CA THR A 247 42.19 20.90 -9.68
C THR A 247 41.74 21.17 -8.24
N ILE A 248 41.01 20.23 -7.64
CA ILE A 248 40.51 20.31 -6.27
C ILE A 248 41.61 19.87 -5.30
N VAL A 249 42.24 18.73 -5.60
CA VAL A 249 43.41 18.24 -4.87
C VAL A 249 44.58 18.18 -5.84
N PRO A 250 45.64 18.98 -5.62
CA PRO A 250 46.85 18.91 -6.45
C PRO A 250 47.57 17.58 -6.23
N ALA A 251 48.53 17.28 -7.11
CA ALA A 251 49.28 16.02 -7.07
C ALA A 251 49.90 15.79 -5.69
N THR A 252 49.35 14.82 -4.97
CA THR A 252 49.71 14.50 -3.59
C THR A 252 50.18 13.06 -3.54
N ILE A 253 51.24 12.80 -2.78
CA ILE A 253 51.77 11.44 -2.59
C ILE A 253 50.68 10.59 -1.93
N TRP A 254 50.46 9.40 -2.49
CA TRP A 254 49.48 8.44 -2.02
C TRP A 254 50.18 7.20 -1.47
N GLN A 255 49.70 6.70 -0.33
CA GLN A 255 50.05 5.38 0.20
C GLN A 255 48.82 4.49 0.27
N GLU A 256 49.05 3.17 0.17
CA GLU A 256 47.97 2.21 0.27
C GLU A 256 47.23 2.34 1.61
N GLY A 257 45.91 2.51 1.53
CA GLY A 257 45.06 2.72 2.69
C GLY A 257 44.83 4.19 3.05
N ASP A 258 45.42 5.15 2.35
CA ASP A 258 45.15 6.56 2.60
C ASP A 258 43.71 6.94 2.23
N GLN A 259 43.08 7.73 3.11
CA GLN A 259 41.79 8.36 2.82
C GLN A 259 41.99 9.55 1.88
N ILE A 260 41.14 9.61 0.85
CA ILE A 260 41.07 10.70 -0.11
C ILE A 260 39.85 11.54 0.26
N SER A 261 40.09 12.71 0.85
CA SER A 261 39.03 13.62 1.30
C SER A 261 39.09 14.97 0.58
N PHE A 262 37.96 15.41 0.01
CA PHE A 262 37.82 16.69 -0.67
C PHE A 262 36.33 17.07 -0.77
N ASN A 263 35.99 18.37 -0.74
CA ASN A 263 34.62 18.87 -0.91
C ASN A 263 33.54 18.06 -0.17
N GLY A 264 33.82 17.67 1.08
CA GLY A 264 32.89 16.91 1.93
C GLY A 264 32.71 15.44 1.57
N ILE A 265 33.46 14.91 0.59
CA ILE A 265 33.52 13.50 0.20
C ILE A 265 34.77 12.89 0.83
N THR A 266 34.64 11.66 1.34
CA THR A 266 35.77 10.83 1.76
C THR A 266 35.65 9.47 1.11
N THR A 267 36.65 9.06 0.33
CA THR A 267 36.75 7.72 -0.26
C THR A 267 38.14 7.14 0.02
N GLN A 268 38.34 5.89 -0.35
CA GLN A 268 39.62 5.20 -0.24
C GLN A 268 39.83 4.38 -1.51
N VAL A 269 41.07 4.32 -1.97
CA VAL A 269 41.50 3.35 -2.97
C VAL A 269 42.40 2.34 -2.26
N ALA A 270 42.20 1.05 -2.51
CA ALA A 270 43.04 -0.03 -2.02
C ALA A 270 43.77 -0.72 -3.20
N GLY A 271 44.82 -1.49 -2.94
CA GLY A 271 45.58 -2.18 -3.99
C GLY A 271 46.66 -1.29 -4.63
N ALA A 272 47.09 -1.63 -5.84
CA ALA A 272 48.21 -0.94 -6.51
C ALA A 272 47.73 -0.26 -7.81
N PRO A 273 47.15 0.95 -7.73
CA PRO A 273 46.84 1.73 -8.92
C PRO A 273 48.12 2.13 -9.66
N VAL A 274 48.04 2.14 -11.00
CA VAL A 274 49.15 2.49 -11.89
C VAL A 274 48.93 3.90 -12.45
N ALA A 275 50.01 4.56 -12.86
CA ALA A 275 49.93 5.88 -13.50
C ALA A 275 49.01 5.83 -14.73
N GLY A 276 48.04 6.75 -14.78
CA GLY A 276 47.00 6.80 -15.80
C GLY A 276 45.67 6.17 -15.38
N ASP A 277 45.63 5.40 -14.28
CA ASP A 277 44.36 4.87 -13.76
C ASP A 277 43.46 6.01 -13.25
N GLN A 278 42.17 5.88 -13.53
CA GLN A 278 41.14 6.85 -13.19
C GLN A 278 39.99 6.21 -12.43
N PHE A 279 39.48 6.92 -11.43
CA PHE A 279 38.24 6.58 -10.73
C PHE A 279 37.29 7.76 -10.78
N HIS A 280 36.02 7.49 -11.00
CA HIS A 280 35.00 8.51 -11.15
C HIS A 280 34.06 8.49 -9.96
N ILE A 281 33.71 9.69 -9.50
CA ILE A 281 32.69 9.92 -8.49
C ILE A 281 31.62 10.77 -9.16
N ALA A 282 30.42 10.22 -9.31
CA ALA A 282 29.30 10.90 -9.94
C ALA A 282 28.17 11.13 -8.93
N PRO A 283 27.43 12.25 -9.00
CA PRO A 283 26.22 12.44 -8.20
C PRO A 283 25.23 11.30 -8.40
N SER A 284 24.57 10.87 -7.33
CA SER A 284 23.61 9.76 -7.41
C SER A 284 22.42 10.09 -8.29
N SER A 285 22.05 9.13 -9.13
CA SER A 285 20.82 9.14 -9.92
C SER A 285 19.83 8.11 -9.38
N SER A 286 18.56 8.23 -9.78
CA SER A 286 17.61 7.15 -9.52
C SER A 286 17.95 5.95 -10.41
N GLU A 287 18.00 4.76 -9.82
CA GLU A 287 18.31 3.50 -10.49
C GLU A 287 17.35 2.43 -9.98
N ASP A 288 16.79 1.61 -10.87
CA ASP A 288 15.91 0.53 -10.46
C ASP A 288 16.69 -0.69 -9.95
N LEU A 289 16.04 -1.43 -9.05
CA LEU A 289 16.60 -2.62 -8.40
C LEU A 289 17.08 -3.66 -9.41
N PHE A 290 16.36 -3.83 -10.52
CA PHE A 290 16.66 -4.86 -11.51
C PHE A 290 17.93 -4.52 -12.28
N THR A 291 18.12 -3.25 -12.62
CA THR A 291 19.36 -2.74 -13.25
C THR A 291 20.56 -2.88 -12.31
N THR A 292 20.40 -2.60 -11.01
CA THR A 292 21.46 -2.80 -10.01
C THR A 292 21.91 -4.27 -9.96
N ILE A 293 20.96 -5.22 -9.91
CA ILE A 293 21.27 -6.67 -9.89
C ILE A 293 21.85 -7.12 -11.23
N GLN A 294 21.32 -6.63 -12.35
CA GLN A 294 21.83 -6.93 -13.69
C GLN A 294 23.28 -6.47 -13.84
N THR A 295 23.64 -5.33 -13.26
CA THR A 295 25.03 -4.83 -13.27
C THR A 295 25.99 -5.80 -12.60
N ALA A 296 25.61 -6.43 -11.47
CA ALA A 296 26.43 -7.47 -10.85
C ALA A 296 26.51 -8.74 -11.72
N ILE A 297 25.41 -9.16 -12.34
CA ILE A 297 25.39 -10.32 -13.25
C ILE A 297 26.31 -10.06 -14.45
N ASP A 298 26.21 -8.89 -15.09
CA ASP A 298 27.02 -8.54 -16.26
C ASP A 298 28.51 -8.43 -15.89
N ALA A 299 28.81 -7.86 -14.72
CA ALA A 299 30.18 -7.81 -14.20
C ALA A 299 30.75 -9.22 -13.93
N ALA A 300 29.92 -10.14 -13.47
CA ALA A 300 30.30 -11.53 -13.21
C ALA A 300 30.44 -12.34 -14.51
N GLU A 301 29.52 -12.20 -15.46
CA GLU A 301 29.57 -12.88 -16.78
C GLU A 301 30.76 -12.40 -17.64
N SER A 302 31.22 -11.16 -17.43
CA SER A 302 32.39 -10.59 -18.11
C SER A 302 33.70 -10.69 -17.30
N PHE A 303 33.66 -11.31 -16.12
CA PHE A 303 34.83 -11.43 -15.25
C PHE A 303 35.92 -12.28 -15.90
N SER A 304 37.17 -11.82 -15.77
CA SER A 304 38.35 -12.59 -16.16
C SER A 304 39.48 -12.33 -15.17
N GLN A 305 40.27 -13.37 -14.92
CA GLN A 305 41.26 -13.35 -13.85
C GLN A 305 42.53 -12.60 -14.28
N SER A 306 42.59 -11.32 -13.93
CA SER A 306 43.82 -10.51 -13.96
C SER A 306 43.77 -9.46 -12.86
N PRO A 307 44.92 -8.96 -12.35
CA PRO A 307 44.92 -7.96 -11.28
C PRO A 307 44.04 -6.75 -11.56
N ALA A 308 44.04 -6.27 -12.81
CA ALA A 308 43.23 -5.12 -13.24
C ALA A 308 41.74 -5.44 -13.33
N ASN A 309 41.39 -6.59 -13.92
CA ASN A 309 39.99 -6.98 -14.09
C ASN A 309 39.35 -7.37 -12.75
N THR A 310 40.10 -8.01 -11.86
CA THR A 310 39.66 -8.28 -10.49
C THR A 310 39.40 -6.98 -9.74
N ALA A 311 40.29 -5.98 -9.85
CA ALA A 311 40.08 -4.71 -9.17
C ALA A 311 38.87 -3.92 -9.70
N LYS A 312 38.66 -3.92 -11.02
CA LYS A 312 37.47 -3.35 -11.66
C LYS A 312 36.20 -4.03 -11.20
N PHE A 313 36.18 -5.37 -11.25
CA PHE A 313 35.06 -6.18 -10.81
C PHE A 313 34.70 -5.90 -9.34
N LEU A 314 35.68 -5.92 -8.43
CA LEU A 314 35.44 -5.64 -7.02
C LEU A 314 34.95 -4.21 -6.77
N SER A 315 35.43 -3.22 -7.55
CA SER A 315 34.91 -1.85 -7.48
C SER A 315 33.43 -1.78 -7.88
N THR A 316 33.04 -2.48 -8.95
CA THR A 316 31.64 -2.58 -9.38
C THR A 316 30.79 -3.30 -8.34
N ILE A 317 31.27 -4.43 -7.80
CA ILE A 317 30.56 -5.19 -6.77
C ILE A 317 30.37 -4.36 -5.50
N ASN A 318 31.37 -3.60 -5.05
CA ASN A 318 31.23 -2.69 -3.91
C ASN A 318 30.15 -1.63 -4.15
N SER A 319 30.10 -1.05 -5.35
CA SER A 319 29.06 -0.09 -5.73
C SER A 319 27.66 -0.71 -5.79
N VAL A 320 27.56 -1.95 -6.28
CA VAL A 320 26.29 -2.70 -6.30
C VAL A 320 25.85 -3.03 -4.88
N GLN A 321 26.75 -3.45 -3.98
CA GLN A 321 26.41 -3.73 -2.57
C GLN A 321 25.82 -2.50 -1.88
N GLU A 322 26.44 -1.33 -2.09
CA GLU A 322 25.95 -0.07 -1.51
C GLU A 322 24.55 0.29 -2.05
N THR A 323 24.36 0.19 -3.37
CA THR A 323 23.07 0.49 -3.99
C THR A 323 21.98 -0.51 -3.57
N LEU A 324 22.33 -1.79 -3.48
CA LEU A 324 21.44 -2.86 -3.03
C LEU A 324 20.96 -2.65 -1.60
N GLU A 325 21.84 -2.20 -0.71
CA GLU A 325 21.47 -1.83 0.66
C GLU A 325 20.45 -0.69 0.67
N GLY A 326 20.60 0.32 -0.20
CA GLY A 326 19.60 1.37 -0.40
C GLY A 326 18.24 0.82 -0.84
N HIS A 327 18.21 -0.14 -1.77
CA HIS A 327 16.97 -0.79 -2.21
C HIS A 327 16.32 -1.60 -1.09
N MET A 328 17.12 -2.35 -0.32
CA MET A 328 16.63 -3.12 0.83
C MET A 328 15.99 -2.21 1.89
N GLN A 329 16.63 -1.09 2.21
CA GLN A 329 16.09 -0.08 3.12
C GLN A 329 14.78 0.52 2.58
N ASN A 330 14.71 0.79 1.28
CA ASN A 330 13.48 1.29 0.67
C ASN A 330 12.31 0.28 0.80
N VAL A 331 12.57 -1.01 0.53
CA VAL A 331 11.57 -2.07 0.72
C VAL A 331 11.11 -2.14 2.18
N ASP A 332 12.02 -2.05 3.14
CA ASP A 332 11.68 -2.03 4.56
C ASP A 332 10.82 -0.82 4.96
N VAL A 333 11.12 0.37 4.41
CA VAL A 333 10.29 1.57 4.60
C VAL A 333 8.88 1.38 4.03
N VAL A 334 8.76 0.80 2.84
CA VAL A 334 7.46 0.48 2.23
C VAL A 334 6.69 -0.50 3.10
N ARG A 335 7.31 -1.60 3.55
CA ARG A 335 6.70 -2.56 4.47
C ARG A 335 6.23 -1.92 5.77
N GLY A 336 7.04 -1.02 6.36
CA GLY A 336 6.65 -0.23 7.52
C GLY A 336 5.40 0.63 7.27
N ARG A 337 5.27 1.22 6.08
CA ARG A 337 4.06 1.95 5.66
C ARG A 337 2.87 1.03 5.46
N VAL A 338 3.04 -0.15 4.87
CA VAL A 338 1.98 -1.16 4.68
C VAL A 338 1.47 -1.64 6.03
N GLY A 339 2.37 -1.99 6.96
CA GLY A 339 2.02 -2.36 8.34
C GLY A 339 1.25 -1.26 9.08
N SER A 340 1.66 0.00 8.89
CA SER A 340 0.93 1.16 9.47
C SER A 340 -0.49 1.28 8.90
N ARG A 341 -0.67 1.02 7.59
CA ARG A 341 -1.99 1.00 6.93
C ARG A 341 -2.85 -0.15 7.43
N LEU A 342 -2.29 -1.34 7.59
CA LEU A 342 -3.02 -2.50 8.14
C LEU A 342 -3.55 -2.21 9.55
N ASN A 343 -2.72 -1.64 10.42
CA ASN A 343 -3.16 -1.23 11.77
C ASN A 343 -4.29 -0.18 11.72
N ALA A 344 -4.20 0.79 10.82
CA ALA A 344 -5.25 1.78 10.64
C ALA A 344 -6.56 1.15 10.16
N VAL A 345 -6.50 0.26 9.15
CA VAL A 345 -7.68 -0.45 8.64
C VAL A 345 -8.32 -1.32 9.72
N ASP A 346 -7.53 -2.08 10.48
CA ASP A 346 -8.05 -2.92 11.57
C ASP A 346 -8.71 -2.09 12.69
N SER A 347 -8.13 -0.94 13.05
CA SER A 347 -8.74 -0.03 14.03
C SER A 347 -10.07 0.53 13.56
N GLU A 348 -10.14 1.00 12.31
CA GLU A 348 -11.37 1.55 11.73
C GLU A 348 -12.43 0.48 11.52
N PHE A 349 -12.05 -0.72 11.07
CA PHE A 349 -12.96 -1.86 10.91
C PHE A 349 -13.65 -2.23 12.22
N ASN A 350 -12.89 -2.35 13.31
CA ASN A 350 -13.45 -2.66 14.63
C ASN A 350 -14.38 -1.56 15.16
N SER A 351 -14.03 -0.30 14.89
CA SER A 351 -14.85 0.86 15.25
C SER A 351 -16.17 0.90 14.48
N ASN A 352 -16.11 0.67 13.16
CA ASN A 352 -17.28 0.57 12.30
C ASN A 352 -18.18 -0.59 12.70
N LEU A 353 -17.60 -1.76 13.02
CA LEU A 353 -18.37 -2.92 13.47
C LEU A 353 -19.11 -2.63 14.78
N SER A 354 -18.46 -1.93 15.72
CA SER A 354 -19.08 -1.53 16.98
C SER A 354 -20.25 -0.57 16.74
N LEU A 355 -20.03 0.47 15.93
CA LEU A 355 -21.07 1.44 15.60
C LEU A 355 -22.22 0.81 14.81
N LEU A 356 -21.93 -0.15 13.93
CA LEU A 356 -22.91 -0.90 13.18
C LEU A 356 -23.81 -1.72 14.11
N ILE A 357 -23.23 -2.41 15.08
CA ILE A 357 -23.98 -3.19 16.09
C ILE A 357 -24.87 -2.27 16.91
N THR A 358 -24.33 -1.15 17.42
CA THR A 358 -25.11 -0.16 18.17
C THR A 358 -26.25 0.42 17.34
N SER A 359 -25.98 0.82 16.09
CA SER A 359 -26.99 1.38 15.19
C SER A 359 -28.09 0.37 14.87
N LYS A 360 -27.74 -0.91 14.68
CA LYS A 360 -28.71 -2.00 14.48
C LYS A 360 -29.54 -2.25 15.73
N SER A 361 -28.94 -2.19 16.93
CA SER A 361 -29.67 -2.28 18.20
C SER A 361 -30.65 -1.12 18.36
N THR A 362 -30.21 0.12 18.13
CA THR A 362 -31.09 1.30 18.23
C THR A 362 -32.19 1.28 17.17
N LEU A 363 -31.89 0.77 15.96
CA LEU A 363 -32.91 0.57 14.94
C LEU A 363 -33.96 -0.43 15.40
N SER A 364 -33.54 -1.57 15.97
CA SER A 364 -34.44 -2.57 16.57
C SER A 364 -35.32 -1.96 17.65
N ASP A 365 -34.75 -1.20 18.59
CA ASP A 365 -35.50 -0.55 19.68
C ASP A 365 -36.60 0.41 19.19
N VAL A 366 -36.37 1.06 18.05
CA VAL A 366 -37.30 2.06 17.49
C VAL A 366 -38.31 1.43 16.51
N GLN A 367 -37.89 0.41 15.76
CA GLN A 367 -38.64 -0.19 14.65
C GLN A 367 -39.41 -1.45 15.04
N ASP A 368 -38.86 -2.28 15.92
CA ASP A 368 -39.39 -3.62 16.17
C ASP A 368 -40.62 -3.57 17.10
N LEU A 369 -41.52 -4.51 16.88
CA LEU A 369 -42.76 -4.62 17.63
C LEU A 369 -42.57 -5.49 18.88
N ASP A 370 -43.05 -5.02 20.04
CA ASP A 370 -43.33 -5.92 21.17
C ASP A 370 -44.50 -6.84 20.81
N VAL A 371 -44.18 -8.05 20.35
CA VAL A 371 -45.16 -9.03 19.89
C VAL A 371 -46.11 -9.45 21.01
N VAL A 372 -45.67 -9.43 22.28
CA VAL A 372 -46.49 -9.81 23.43
C VAL A 372 -47.56 -8.76 23.69
N GLU A 373 -47.16 -7.48 23.74
CA GLU A 373 -48.09 -6.37 23.88
C GLU A 373 -49.05 -6.31 22.68
N ALA A 374 -48.51 -6.43 21.46
CA ALA A 374 -49.30 -6.34 20.23
C ALA A 374 -50.31 -7.48 20.10
N SER A 375 -49.96 -8.71 20.49
CA SER A 375 -50.89 -9.85 20.48
C SER A 375 -52.02 -9.68 21.49
N THR A 376 -51.69 -9.10 22.65
CA THR A 376 -52.69 -8.76 23.68
C THR A 376 -53.63 -7.67 23.16
N ARG A 377 -53.08 -6.60 22.58
CA ARG A 377 -53.84 -5.52 21.95
C ARG A 377 -54.74 -6.04 20.82
N PHE A 378 -54.22 -6.89 19.94
CA PHE A 378 -54.98 -7.51 18.85
C PHE A 378 -56.18 -8.29 19.38
N SER A 379 -55.97 -9.11 20.41
CA SER A 379 -57.04 -9.89 21.05
C SER A 379 -58.12 -8.99 21.66
N GLN A 380 -57.71 -7.91 22.35
CA GLN A 380 -58.65 -6.92 22.90
C GLN A 380 -59.43 -6.21 21.79
N GLN A 381 -58.77 -5.81 20.70
CA GLN A 381 -59.41 -5.17 19.55
C GLN A 381 -60.48 -6.06 18.90
N LEU A 382 -60.22 -7.38 18.78
CA LEU A 382 -61.22 -8.34 18.29
C LEU A 382 -62.45 -8.40 19.20
N VAL A 383 -62.26 -8.54 20.51
CA VAL A 383 -63.36 -8.56 21.50
C VAL A 383 -64.17 -7.27 21.46
N VAL A 384 -63.51 -6.12 21.34
CA VAL A 384 -64.18 -4.81 21.24
C VAL A 384 -64.99 -4.70 19.95
N LEU A 385 -64.46 -5.17 18.81
CA LEU A 385 -65.19 -5.17 17.54
C LEU A 385 -66.45 -6.05 17.64
N GLU A 386 -66.34 -7.25 18.20
CA GLU A 386 -67.50 -8.13 18.43
C GLU A 386 -68.56 -7.47 19.33
N ALA A 387 -68.13 -6.83 20.42
CA ALA A 387 -69.02 -6.11 21.34
C ALA A 387 -69.69 -4.90 20.67
N ALA A 388 -68.95 -4.16 19.83
CA ALA A 388 -69.47 -3.03 19.06
C ALA A 388 -70.49 -3.49 18.01
N GLN A 389 -70.23 -4.59 17.31
CA GLN A 389 -71.17 -5.21 16.36
C GLN A 389 -72.46 -5.65 17.07
N ALA A 390 -72.34 -6.34 18.21
CA ALA A 390 -73.49 -6.76 19.01
C ALA A 390 -74.32 -5.57 19.52
N SER A 391 -73.65 -4.50 19.96
CA SER A 391 -74.32 -3.27 20.43
C SER A 391 -75.00 -2.52 19.30
N PHE A 392 -74.35 -2.41 18.13
CA PHE A 392 -74.92 -1.81 16.92
C PHE A 392 -76.19 -2.54 16.48
N VAL A 393 -76.19 -3.88 16.50
CA VAL A 393 -77.37 -4.71 16.22
C VAL A 393 -78.49 -4.44 17.23
N ARG A 394 -78.19 -4.35 18.53
CA ARG A 394 -79.20 -4.03 19.56
C ARG A 394 -79.80 -2.63 19.39
N VAL A 395 -78.98 -1.63 19.09
CA VAL A 395 -79.44 -0.24 18.87
C VAL A 395 -80.28 -0.13 17.58
N GLN A 396 -79.90 -0.85 16.51
CA GLN A 396 -80.76 -0.97 15.33
C GLN A 396 -82.08 -1.68 15.63
N GLY A 397 -82.07 -2.67 16.54
CA GLY A 397 -83.25 -3.38 17.03
C GLY A 397 -84.17 -2.56 17.95
N LEU A 398 -83.72 -1.41 18.48
CA LEU A 398 -84.53 -0.48 19.30
C LEU A 398 -85.40 0.49 18.45
N ASN A 399 -85.43 0.34 17.13
CA ASN A 399 -86.28 1.16 16.27
C ASN A 399 -87.78 0.81 16.44
N LEU A 400 -88.50 1.71 17.12
CA LEU A 400 -89.95 2.01 17.14
C LEU A 400 -90.99 0.87 17.29
N PHE A 401 -90.68 -0.40 17.02
CA PHE A 401 -91.61 -1.54 17.14
C PHE A 401 -91.67 -2.14 18.56
N ASN A 402 -90.79 -1.72 19.46
CA ASN A 402 -90.81 -2.13 20.88
C ASN A 402 -91.41 -1.05 21.82
N PHE A 403 -91.86 0.09 21.29
CA PHE A 403 -92.46 1.18 22.09
C PHE A 403 -93.91 1.53 21.69
N LEU A 404 -94.45 0.86 20.68
CA LEU A 404 -95.88 0.78 20.37
C LEU A 404 -96.35 -0.63 20.71
#